data_AF-A0A3C0FMF0-F1
#
_entry.id   AF-A0A3C0FMF0-F1
#
_cell.length_a   1.000
_cell.length_b   1.000
_cell.length_c   1.000
_cell.angle_alpha   90.00
_cell.angle_beta   90.00
_cell.angle_gamma   90.00
#
_symmetry.space_group_name_H-M   'P 1'
#
loop_
_entity.id
_entity.type
_entity.pdbx_description
1 polymer ?
#
loop_
_entity_poly.entity_id
_entity_poly.type
_entity_poly.pdbx_seq_one_letter_code
_entity_poly.pdbx_strand_id
1 'polypeptide(L)'
;FGGTKLGTGGLVRAYSGAANAVCDVAEIIEYIPQGEAELFAGFSDAGTLEQACAEDGITILDRQFDTDGTHIKITGPRERLAELSVQFPMPE
;
A
#
# COMPACT_ATOMS: atom_id res chain seq x y z
N PHE A 1 -10.50 -28.61 -23.85
CA PHE A 1 -9.90 -29.97 -23.90
C PHE A 1 -9.90 -30.43 -25.35
N GLY A 2 -8.77 -30.90 -25.88
CA GLY A 2 -8.58 -31.20 -27.32
C GLY A 2 -8.72 -32.67 -27.71
N GLY A 3 -9.39 -33.50 -26.91
CA GLY A 3 -9.64 -34.92 -27.22
C GLY A 3 -8.52 -35.89 -26.82
N THR A 4 -7.30 -35.41 -26.54
CA THR A 4 -6.16 -36.24 -26.12
C THR A 4 -5.66 -35.87 -24.73
N LYS A 5 -5.43 -36.88 -23.88
CA LYS A 5 -4.84 -36.71 -22.55
C LYS A 5 -3.32 -36.53 -22.67
N LEU A 6 -2.80 -35.46 -22.05
CA LEU A 6 -1.37 -35.12 -22.10
C LEU A 6 -0.51 -35.88 -21.05
N GLY A 7 -1.15 -36.55 -20.10
CA GLY A 7 -0.46 -37.11 -18.92
C GLY A 7 0.16 -36.02 -18.03
N THR A 8 0.63 -36.41 -16.84
CA THR A 8 1.12 -35.45 -15.82
C THR A 8 2.24 -34.56 -16.35
N GLY A 9 3.28 -35.13 -16.98
CA GLY A 9 4.40 -34.35 -17.51
C GLY A 9 4.03 -33.45 -18.70
N GLY A 10 3.06 -33.87 -19.52
CA GLY A 10 2.56 -33.04 -20.61
C GLY A 10 1.75 -31.84 -20.12
N LEU A 11 0.94 -32.02 -19.07
CA LEU A 11 0.18 -30.94 -18.44
C LEU A 11 1.10 -29.92 -17.77
N VAL A 12 2.10 -30.37 -17.00
CA VAL A 12 3.07 -29.47 -16.35
C VAL A 12 3.73 -28.56 -17.39
N ARG A 13 4.24 -29.12 -18.50
CA ARG A 13 4.87 -28.32 -19.56
C ARG A 13 3.90 -27.36 -20.24
N ALA A 14 2.69 -27.82 -20.54
CA ALA A 14 1.71 -26.99 -21.22
C ALA A 14 1.29 -25.78 -20.37
N TYR A 15 0.96 -25.97 -19.10
CA TYR A 15 0.50 -24.89 -18.22
C TYR A 15 1.64 -23.94 -17.82
N SER A 16 2.78 -24.48 -17.37
CA SER A 16 3.92 -23.64 -17.01
C SER A 16 4.47 -22.89 -18.22
N GLY A 17 4.52 -23.53 -19.40
CA GLY A 17 4.95 -22.88 -20.64
C GLY A 17 4.02 -21.75 -21.06
N ALA A 18 2.70 -21.96 -20.99
CA ALA A 18 1.73 -20.92 -21.30
C ALA A 18 1.80 -19.74 -20.32
N ALA A 19 1.93 -20.01 -19.01
CA ALA A 19 2.08 -18.97 -17.99
C ALA A 19 3.36 -18.15 -18.21
N ASN A 20 4.49 -18.82 -18.45
CA ASN A 20 5.76 -18.15 -18.71
C ASN A 20 5.70 -17.28 -19.97
N ALA A 21 5.11 -17.77 -21.06
CA ALA A 21 4.97 -17.00 -22.30
C ALA A 21 4.17 -15.70 -22.10
N VAL A 22 3.18 -15.69 -21.19
CA VAL A 22 2.46 -14.46 -20.82
C VAL A 22 3.35 -13.55 -19.99
N CYS A 23 4.06 -14.08 -18.99
CA CYS A 23 5.00 -13.29 -18.18
C CYS A 23 6.11 -12.64 -19.03
N ASP A 24 6.59 -13.33 -20.07
CA ASP A 24 7.67 -12.85 -20.95
C ASP A 24 7.27 -11.61 -21.77
N VAL A 25 5.97 -11.42 -22.04
CA VAL A 25 5.45 -10.31 -22.85
C VAL A 25 4.63 -9.30 -22.05
N ALA A 26 4.37 -9.58 -20.78
CA ALA A 26 3.61 -8.70 -19.92
C ALA A 26 4.42 -7.43 -19.60
N GLU A 27 3.73 -6.30 -19.52
CA GLU A 27 4.31 -5.08 -18.98
C GLU A 27 4.53 -5.25 -17.47
N ILE A 28 5.77 -5.07 -17.02
CA ILE A 28 6.10 -5.08 -15.59
C ILE A 28 5.82 -3.68 -15.04
N ILE A 29 4.90 -3.61 -14.08
CA ILE A 29 4.64 -2.41 -13.30
C ILE A 29 5.25 -2.53 -11.91
N GLU A 30 5.58 -1.40 -11.31
CA GLU A 30 6.09 -1.36 -9.95
C GLU A 30 5.01 -1.77 -8.94
N TYR A 31 5.40 -2.60 -7.98
CA TYR A 31 4.55 -2.96 -6.84
C TYR A 31 4.97 -2.15 -5.61
N ILE A 32 4.12 -1.20 -5.21
CA ILE A 32 4.33 -0.38 -4.02
C ILE A 32 3.40 -0.87 -2.90
N PRO A 33 3.93 -1.47 -1.81
CA PRO A 33 3.11 -1.94 -0.69
C PRO A 33 2.31 -0.79 -0.06
N GLN A 34 1.00 -0.95 0.01
CA GLN A 34 0.11 0.01 0.66
C GLN A 34 -0.17 -0.39 2.12
N GLY A 35 -0.60 0.57 2.94
CA GLY A 35 -0.99 0.35 4.32
C GLY A 35 -1.91 1.44 4.86
N GLU A 36 -2.16 1.40 6.16
CA GLU A 36 -2.84 2.45 6.92
C GLU A 36 -1.97 2.82 8.13
N ALA A 37 -2.07 4.07 8.58
CA ALA A 37 -1.43 4.56 9.79
C ALA A 37 -2.32 5.57 10.50
N GLU A 38 -2.15 5.65 11.81
CA GLU A 38 -2.76 6.66 12.69
C GLU A 38 -1.67 7.60 13.18
N LEU A 39 -1.92 8.90 13.07
CA LEU A 39 -0.97 9.97 13.35
C LEU A 39 -1.59 10.98 14.31
N PHE A 40 -0.79 11.47 15.25
CA PHE A 40 -1.21 12.50 16.19
C PHE A 40 -0.27 13.71 16.15
N ALA A 41 -0.84 14.91 16.23
CA ALA A 41 -0.10 16.14 16.44
C ALA A 41 -0.86 17.08 17.38
N GLY A 42 -0.14 17.71 18.32
CA GLY A 42 -0.70 18.79 19.11
C GLY A 42 -1.08 19.99 18.24
N PHE A 43 -1.88 20.92 18.78
CA PHE A 43 -2.36 22.07 17.99
C PHE A 43 -1.27 22.95 17.38
N SER A 44 -0.08 23.01 18.00
CA SER A 44 1.10 23.71 17.45
C SER A 44 1.57 23.11 16.12
N ASP A 45 1.42 21.80 15.95
CA ASP A 45 1.99 21.03 14.85
C ASP A 45 0.92 20.47 13.89
N ALA A 46 -0.35 20.71 14.18
CA ALA A 46 -1.49 20.25 13.36
C ALA A 46 -1.39 20.74 11.90
N GLY A 47 -0.93 21.97 11.67
CA GLY A 47 -0.70 22.47 10.31
C GLY A 47 0.40 21.72 9.56
N THR A 48 1.48 21.35 10.26
CA THR A 48 2.59 20.56 9.70
C THR A 48 2.12 19.14 9.39
N LEU A 49 1.31 18.53 10.27
CA LEU A 49 0.72 17.21 10.05
C LEU A 49 -0.19 17.21 8.82
N GLU A 50 -1.10 18.18 8.68
CA GLU A 50 -1.99 18.29 7.52
C GLU A 50 -1.21 18.50 6.22
N GLN A 51 -0.16 19.32 6.24
CA GLN A 51 0.70 19.51 5.08
C GLN A 51 1.41 18.20 4.68
N ALA A 52 1.93 17.46 5.65
CA ALA A 52 2.59 16.17 5.40
C ALA A 52 1.61 15.13 4.85
N CYS A 53 0.34 15.15 5.27
CA CYS A 53 -0.69 14.25 4.77
C CYS A 53 -1.27 14.66 3.41
N ALA A 54 -0.96 15.86 2.91
CA ALA A 54 -1.40 16.36 1.61
C ALA A 54 -0.45 15.94 0.46
N GLU A 55 0.64 15.22 0.75
CA GLU A 55 1.56 14.70 -0.25
C GLU A 55 0.91 13.64 -1.16
N ASP A 56 1.40 13.57 -2.40
CA ASP A 56 0.92 12.60 -3.39
C ASP A 56 1.08 11.15 -2.89
N GLY A 57 0.04 10.35 -3.07
CA GLY A 57 0.00 8.96 -2.62
C GLY A 57 -0.49 8.77 -1.18
N ILE A 58 -0.77 9.85 -0.45
CA ILE A 58 -1.42 9.78 0.86
C ILE A 58 -2.89 10.16 0.72
N THR A 59 -3.76 9.36 1.33
CA THR A 59 -5.19 9.64 1.42
C THR A 59 -5.61 9.64 2.88
N ILE A 60 -6.28 10.70 3.30
CA ILE A 60 -6.81 10.81 4.65
C ILE A 60 -8.15 10.08 4.71
N LEU A 61 -8.23 9.07 5.57
CA LEU A 61 -9.39 8.22 5.78
C LEU A 61 -10.32 8.79 6.85
N ASP A 62 -9.75 9.37 7.91
CA ASP A 62 -10.50 9.96 9.00
C ASP A 62 -9.74 11.11 9.67
N ARG A 63 -10.48 12.06 10.25
CA ARG A 63 -9.92 13.18 11.02
C ARG A 63 -10.74 13.42 12.27
N GLN A 64 -10.06 13.50 13.40
CA GLN A 64 -10.63 13.78 14.70
C GLN A 64 -9.83 14.88 15.38
N PHE A 65 -10.53 15.80 16.02
CA PHE A 65 -9.93 16.84 16.85
C PHE A 65 -10.31 16.55 18.29
N ASP A 66 -9.30 16.40 19.14
CA ASP A 66 -9.47 16.15 20.58
C ASP A 66 -9.02 17.39 21.38
N THR A 67 -9.05 17.31 22.71
CA THR A 67 -8.62 18.38 23.61
C THR A 67 -7.13 18.70 23.49
N ASP A 68 -6.32 17.73 23.07
CA ASP A 68 -4.86 17.83 23.08
C ASP A 68 -4.26 18.00 21.68
N GLY A 69 -5.05 17.80 20.62
CA GLY A 69 -4.54 17.90 19.25
C GLY A 69 -5.44 17.29 18.18
N THR A 70 -4.83 16.96 17.05
CA THR A 70 -5.47 16.36 15.89
C THR A 70 -4.99 14.92 15.73
N HIS A 71 -5.94 14.01 15.56
CA HIS A 71 -5.73 12.61 15.24
C HIS A 71 -6.20 12.35 13.80
N ILE A 72 -5.31 11.85 12.95
CA ILE A 72 -5.59 11.60 11.54
C ILE A 72 -5.28 10.16 11.20
N LYS A 73 -6.25 9.49 10.56
CA LYS A 73 -6.04 8.18 9.95
C LYS A 73 -5.75 8.35 8.47
N ILE A 74 -4.67 7.76 7.98
CA ILE A 74 -4.23 7.86 6.59
C ILE A 74 -3.97 6.49 5.95
N THR A 75 -4.01 6.44 4.62
CA THR A 75 -3.56 5.31 3.80
C THR A 75 -2.60 5.77 2.71
N GLY A 76 -1.68 4.90 2.30
CA GLY A 76 -0.67 5.20 1.29
C GLY A 76 0.50 4.21 1.28
N PRO A 77 1.60 4.54 0.59
CA PRO A 77 2.83 3.73 0.55
C PRO A 77 3.36 3.46 1.96
N ARG A 78 3.53 2.17 2.29
CA ARG A 78 3.88 1.72 3.64
C ARG A 78 5.17 2.33 4.18
N GLU A 79 6.18 2.54 3.34
CA GLU A 79 7.43 3.20 3.73
C GLU A 79 7.19 4.64 4.17
N ARG A 80 6.41 5.40 3.39
CA ARG A 80 6.06 6.79 3.73
C ARG A 80 5.21 6.87 5.00
N LEU A 81 4.27 5.95 5.16
CA LEU A 81 3.47 5.86 6.38
C LEU A 81 4.35 5.61 7.61
N ALA A 82 5.36 4.73 7.51
CA ALA A 82 6.28 4.47 8.61
C ALA A 82 7.10 5.71 8.99
N GLU A 83 7.55 6.50 8.02
CA GLU A 83 8.24 7.78 8.28
C GLU A 83 7.35 8.77 9.00
N LEU A 84 6.10 8.92 8.55
CA LEU A 84 5.14 9.82 9.19
C LEU A 84 4.75 9.37 10.58
N SER A 85 4.61 8.07 10.83
CA SER A 85 4.35 7.53 12.17
C SER A 85 5.50 7.77 13.15
N VAL A 86 6.74 7.88 12.67
CA VAL A 86 7.88 8.27 13.51
C VAL A 86 7.84 9.77 13.80
N GLN A 87 7.45 10.59 12.83
CA GLN A 87 7.36 12.04 12.98
C GLN A 87 6.17 12.50 13.83
N PHE A 88 5.03 11.81 13.70
CA PHE A 88 3.75 12.10 14.36
C PHE A 88 3.23 10.85 15.07
N PRO A 89 3.93 10.38 16.12
CA PRO A 89 3.56 9.17 16.81
C PRO A 89 2.24 9.34 17.55
N MET A 90 1.51 8.23 17.66
CA MET A 90 0.36 8.19 18.56
C MET A 90 0.82 8.34 20.02
N PRO A 91 0.08 9.07 20.86
CA PRO A 91 0.33 9.10 22.29
C PRO A 91 0.17 7.70 22.91
N GLU A 92 0.92 7.41 23.97
CA GLU A 92 0.81 6.15 24.74
C GLU A 92 -0.54 6.01 25.47
#